data_AF-A0AA41YSX5-F1
#
_entry.id   AF-A0AA41YSX5-F1
#
_cell.length_a   1.000
_cell.length_b   1.000
_cell.length_c   1.000
_cell.angle_alpha   90.00
_cell.angle_beta   90.00
_cell.angle_gamma   90.00
#
_symmetry.space_group_name_H-M   'P 1'
#
loop_
_entity.id
_entity.type
_entity.pdbx_description
1 polymer ?
#
loop_
_entity_poly.entity_id
_entity_poly.type
_entity_poly.pdbx_seq_one_letter_code
_entity_poly.pdbx_strand_id
1 'polypeptide(L)'
;MHLPPKLAGRLRQLCIAGALAAVTAPALAEPPRPPRGPLAMREIVVVNRSRHAIQEIYVSPATADQWGNDRLGDDTVDPGGSFRVRLGRSRECSFDIQVIYDDASREESRGLDICRTRQVSFNGSAAIVPPDAFAAEHEVTLVNRSERPIQQVFISSSSADQWGEDRLTQDDIAPDHTRSITYRGACTSDLRIVFDNRSAEERRALDLCATPALVIRPGWTTEDVPQVPHATRQPPDAAAGRVVLVANRSGSAVTEFYLFPEDAPPGAMERSHDLLGNAVLPQGGRIVLPFSRGSACRFAARVGHGGDRTQQELTGIDLCRSAEVTVPPAQ
;
A
#
# COMPACT_ATOMS: atom_id res chain seq x y z
N MET A 1 41.68 -26.69 -8.59
CA MET A 1 41.11 -26.35 -9.91
C MET A 1 41.13 -24.84 -10.07
N HIS A 2 42.17 -24.33 -10.70
CA HIS A 2 42.36 -22.92 -11.04
C HIS A 2 42.83 -22.90 -12.48
N LEU A 3 42.00 -22.41 -13.40
CA LEU A 3 42.45 -22.10 -14.75
C LEU A 3 42.81 -20.61 -14.83
N PRO A 4 44.04 -20.26 -15.24
CA PRO A 4 44.49 -18.88 -15.45
C PRO A 4 44.15 -18.37 -16.88
N PRO A 5 44.43 -17.08 -17.18
CA PRO A 5 43.74 -16.30 -18.20
C PRO A 5 44.46 -16.16 -19.56
N LYS A 6 43.74 -15.47 -20.45
CA LYS A 6 43.98 -15.01 -21.83
C LYS A 6 45.46 -14.77 -22.23
N LEU A 7 45.82 -15.28 -23.41
CA LEU A 7 46.93 -14.79 -24.23
C LEU A 7 46.40 -14.22 -25.56
N ALA A 8 46.65 -12.94 -25.77
CA ALA A 8 46.49 -12.26 -27.04
C ALA A 8 47.66 -12.63 -27.96
N GLY A 9 47.36 -13.04 -29.20
CA GLY A 9 48.35 -13.25 -30.25
C GLY A 9 47.87 -12.60 -31.54
N ARG A 10 48.43 -11.43 -31.88
CA ARG A 10 48.48 -10.95 -33.26
C ARG A 10 49.50 -11.82 -34.00
N LEU A 11 49.17 -12.39 -35.17
CA LEU A 11 50.12 -12.39 -36.29
C LEU A 11 49.49 -12.81 -37.64
N ARG A 12 49.68 -11.90 -38.59
CA ARG A 12 50.00 -12.09 -40.02
C ARG A 12 49.01 -12.81 -40.94
N GLN A 13 48.50 -12.00 -41.87
CA GLN A 13 48.03 -12.37 -43.20
C GLN A 13 48.95 -13.41 -43.86
N LEU A 14 48.33 -14.51 -44.31
CA LEU A 14 48.77 -15.22 -45.51
C LEU A 14 47.61 -15.19 -46.51
N CYS A 15 47.83 -14.49 -47.63
CA CYS A 15 47.00 -14.60 -48.81
C CYS A 15 47.18 -16.00 -49.41
N ILE A 16 46.13 -16.82 -49.40
CA ILE A 16 46.05 -18.02 -50.23
C ILE A 16 44.82 -17.85 -51.12
N ALA A 17 45.06 -17.49 -52.37
CA ALA A 17 44.08 -17.54 -53.43
C ALA A 17 43.88 -19.02 -53.82
N GLY A 18 42.81 -19.64 -53.34
CA GLY A 18 42.39 -20.99 -53.70
C GLY A 18 41.01 -20.94 -54.34
N ALA A 19 40.92 -21.32 -55.61
CA ALA A 19 39.74 -21.25 -56.46
C ALA A 19 38.53 -22.01 -55.88
N LEU A 20 37.37 -21.33 -55.79
CA LEU A 20 36.08 -21.97 -55.48
C LEU A 20 35.62 -22.81 -56.69
N ALA A 21 35.63 -24.13 -56.55
CA ALA A 21 34.80 -25.01 -57.35
C ALA A 21 33.41 -25.10 -56.69
N ALA A 22 32.40 -24.46 -57.28
CA ALA A 22 31.03 -24.49 -56.79
C ALA A 22 30.41 -25.87 -57.06
N VAL A 23 30.22 -26.67 -56.01
CA VAL A 23 29.41 -27.88 -56.04
C VAL A 23 27.94 -27.44 -55.88
N THR A 24 27.17 -27.51 -56.95
CA THR A 24 25.73 -27.23 -56.94
C THR A 24 24.97 -28.42 -56.39
N ALA A 25 24.64 -28.40 -55.10
CA ALA A 25 23.64 -29.30 -54.53
C ALA A 25 22.23 -28.87 -55.01
N PRO A 26 21.37 -29.79 -55.49
CA PRO A 26 20.01 -29.44 -55.88
C PRO A 26 19.20 -29.10 -54.63
N ALA A 27 18.56 -27.93 -54.65
CA ALA A 27 17.62 -27.51 -53.63
C ALA A 27 16.38 -28.41 -53.68
N LEU A 28 16.22 -29.28 -52.68
CA LEU A 28 14.94 -29.93 -52.42
C LEU A 28 13.97 -28.85 -51.95
N ALA A 29 12.85 -28.70 -52.67
CA ALA A 29 11.80 -27.76 -52.31
C ALA A 29 11.24 -28.10 -50.92
N GLU A 30 11.31 -27.13 -50.00
CA GLU A 30 10.65 -27.22 -48.71
C GLU A 30 9.12 -27.31 -48.94
N PRO A 31 8.40 -28.26 -48.29
CA PRO A 31 6.96 -28.35 -48.43
C PRO A 31 6.32 -27.01 -48.02
N PRO A 32 5.31 -26.53 -48.75
CA PRO A 32 4.66 -25.26 -48.45
C PRO A 32 4.11 -25.30 -47.02
N ARG A 33 4.59 -24.38 -46.18
CA ARG A 33 4.08 -24.21 -44.82
C ARG A 33 2.60 -23.83 -44.94
N PRO A 34 1.67 -24.55 -44.27
CA PRO A 34 0.25 -24.27 -44.42
C PRO A 34 -0.05 -22.81 -44.07
N PRO A 35 -0.92 -22.14 -44.83
CA PRO A 35 -1.26 -20.75 -44.54
C PRO A 35 -1.83 -20.66 -43.12
N ARG A 36 -1.22 -19.81 -42.29
CA ARG A 36 -1.78 -19.47 -40.98
C ARG A 36 -3.07 -18.69 -41.24
N GLY A 37 -4.21 -19.36 -41.06
CA GLY A 37 -5.51 -18.72 -41.15
C GLY A 37 -5.61 -17.49 -40.24
N PRO A 38 -6.50 -16.54 -40.56
CA PRO A 38 -6.69 -15.34 -39.76
C PRO A 38 -7.05 -15.74 -38.32
N LEU A 39 -6.50 -14.99 -37.35
CA LEU A 39 -6.83 -15.19 -35.95
C LEU A 39 -8.34 -15.00 -35.74
N ALA A 40 -9.01 -16.03 -35.23
CA ALA A 40 -10.43 -15.96 -34.92
C ALA A 40 -10.67 -14.94 -33.80
N MET A 41 -11.74 -14.15 -33.92
CA MET A 41 -12.26 -13.40 -32.78
C MET A 41 -12.80 -14.38 -31.74
N ARG A 42 -12.43 -14.16 -30.49
CA ARG A 42 -12.84 -14.95 -29.35
C ARG A 42 -13.73 -14.12 -28.45
N GLU A 43 -14.81 -14.75 -27.99
CA GLU A 43 -15.75 -14.20 -27.03
C GLU A 43 -16.30 -15.32 -26.16
N ILE A 44 -16.73 -14.97 -24.96
CA ILE A 44 -17.39 -15.87 -24.02
C ILE A 44 -18.58 -15.13 -23.40
N VAL A 45 -19.70 -15.83 -23.22
CA VAL A 45 -20.85 -15.31 -22.48
C VAL A 45 -20.72 -15.73 -21.02
N VAL A 46 -20.66 -14.76 -20.13
CA VAL A 46 -20.72 -14.96 -18.68
C VAL A 46 -22.18 -14.86 -18.26
N VAL A 47 -22.69 -15.85 -17.54
CA VAL A 47 -24.08 -15.88 -17.06
C VAL A 47 -24.10 -15.89 -15.53
N ASN A 48 -24.81 -14.93 -14.96
CA ASN A 48 -25.01 -14.83 -13.52
C ASN A 48 -26.23 -15.70 -13.13
N ARG A 49 -25.97 -16.82 -12.47
CA ARG A 49 -26.98 -17.68 -11.84
C ARG A 49 -26.93 -17.60 -10.32
N SER A 50 -26.16 -16.66 -9.78
CA SER A 50 -26.13 -16.40 -8.35
C SER A 50 -27.31 -15.50 -7.95
N ARG A 51 -27.40 -15.20 -6.65
CA ARG A 51 -28.35 -14.23 -6.09
C ARG A 51 -27.77 -12.81 -5.96
N HIS A 52 -26.48 -12.65 -6.26
CA HIS A 52 -25.71 -11.41 -6.13
C HIS A 52 -25.44 -10.83 -7.51
N ALA A 53 -25.47 -9.52 -7.69
CA ALA A 53 -25.09 -8.91 -8.96
C ALA A 53 -23.57 -9.07 -9.18
N ILE A 54 -23.14 -9.33 -10.42
CA ILE A 54 -21.70 -9.32 -10.78
C ILE A 54 -21.33 -7.87 -11.11
N GLN A 55 -20.37 -7.32 -10.38
CA GLN A 55 -19.84 -5.96 -10.56
C GLN A 55 -18.55 -5.92 -11.37
N GLU A 56 -17.76 -6.99 -11.40
CA GLU A 56 -16.50 -7.03 -12.15
C GLU A 56 -16.32 -8.39 -12.81
N ILE A 57 -15.72 -8.41 -14.00
CA ILE A 57 -15.37 -9.62 -14.73
C ILE A 57 -13.93 -9.53 -15.22
N TYR A 58 -13.07 -10.40 -14.70
CA TYR A 58 -11.70 -10.53 -15.16
C TYR A 58 -11.52 -11.78 -16.01
N VAL A 59 -10.75 -11.65 -17.10
CA VAL A 59 -10.44 -12.77 -17.99
C VAL A 59 -9.00 -12.70 -18.46
N SER A 60 -8.25 -13.77 -18.19
CA SER A 60 -6.84 -13.93 -18.57
C SER A 60 -6.60 -15.28 -19.24
N PRO A 61 -5.58 -15.40 -20.11
CA PRO A 61 -5.02 -16.69 -20.47
C PRO A 61 -4.74 -17.55 -19.23
N ALA A 62 -5.02 -18.85 -19.28
CA ALA A 62 -4.75 -19.75 -18.15
C ALA A 62 -3.24 -19.87 -17.81
N THR A 63 -2.37 -19.37 -18.70
CA THR A 63 -0.91 -19.31 -18.51
C THR A 63 -0.43 -17.98 -17.92
N ALA A 64 -1.32 -17.00 -17.73
CA ALA A 64 -0.97 -15.69 -17.21
C ALA A 64 -1.04 -15.66 -15.67
N ASP A 65 -0.04 -15.04 -15.05
CA ASP A 65 0.01 -14.87 -13.59
C ASP A 65 -0.88 -13.71 -13.09
N GLN A 66 -1.37 -12.86 -13.99
CA GLN A 66 -2.18 -11.68 -13.68
C GLN A 66 -3.50 -11.70 -14.46
N TRP A 67 -4.58 -11.24 -13.81
CA TRP A 67 -5.94 -11.19 -14.36
C TRP A 67 -6.13 -10.14 -15.47
N GLY A 68 -5.35 -9.05 -15.41
CA GLY A 68 -5.52 -7.89 -16.30
C GLY A 68 -6.67 -6.98 -15.84
N ASN A 69 -7.17 -6.16 -16.76
CA ASN A 69 -8.21 -5.18 -16.44
C ASN A 69 -9.61 -5.81 -16.41
N ASP A 70 -10.50 -5.19 -15.64
CA ASP A 70 -11.92 -5.50 -15.66
C ASP A 70 -12.50 -5.34 -17.08
N ARG A 71 -13.35 -6.29 -17.44
CA ARG A 71 -14.02 -6.40 -18.75
C ARG A 71 -15.44 -5.86 -18.73
N LEU A 72 -16.00 -5.58 -17.55
CA LEU A 72 -17.35 -5.08 -17.39
C LEU A 72 -17.41 -3.55 -17.46
N GLY A 73 -16.42 -2.86 -16.88
CA GLY A 73 -16.40 -1.40 -16.79
C GLY A 73 -17.45 -0.91 -15.80
N ASP A 74 -18.26 0.07 -16.20
CA ASP A 74 -19.33 0.63 -15.37
C ASP A 74 -20.64 -0.19 -15.43
N ASP A 75 -20.68 -1.26 -16.22
CA ASP A 75 -21.86 -2.13 -16.36
C ASP A 75 -22.01 -3.06 -15.13
N THR A 76 -23.18 -3.71 -15.00
CA THR A 76 -23.44 -4.72 -13.96
C THR A 76 -24.23 -5.89 -14.57
N VAL A 77 -23.98 -7.12 -14.12
CA VAL A 77 -24.76 -8.30 -14.53
C VAL A 77 -25.66 -8.74 -13.38
N ASP A 78 -26.92 -8.33 -13.43
CA ASP A 78 -27.94 -8.69 -12.44
C ASP A 78 -28.15 -10.21 -12.31
N PRO A 79 -28.71 -10.70 -11.19
CA PRO A 79 -29.12 -12.10 -11.04
C PRO A 79 -29.99 -12.59 -12.21
N GLY A 80 -29.60 -13.70 -12.84
CA GLY A 80 -30.23 -14.26 -14.04
C GLY A 80 -29.76 -13.62 -15.36
N GLY A 81 -28.97 -12.54 -15.31
CA GLY A 81 -28.44 -11.82 -16.45
C GLY A 81 -27.24 -12.51 -17.13
N SER A 82 -26.79 -11.92 -18.24
CA SER A 82 -25.59 -12.38 -18.94
C SER A 82 -24.86 -11.24 -19.63
N PHE A 83 -23.53 -11.35 -19.73
CA PHE A 83 -22.67 -10.39 -20.40
C PHE A 83 -21.74 -11.09 -21.40
N ARG A 84 -21.53 -10.47 -22.57
CA ARG A 84 -20.65 -11.00 -23.61
C ARG A 84 -19.28 -10.33 -23.50
N VAL A 85 -18.29 -11.09 -23.03
CA VAL A 85 -16.90 -10.63 -22.95
C VAL A 85 -16.21 -10.87 -24.29
N ARG A 86 -15.64 -9.81 -24.88
CA ARG A 86 -14.84 -9.89 -26.11
C ARG A 86 -13.36 -10.00 -25.76
N LEU A 87 -12.73 -11.09 -26.18
CA LEU A 87 -11.31 -11.40 -25.89
C LEU A 87 -10.37 -11.02 -27.05
N GLY A 88 -10.93 -10.49 -28.14
CA GLY A 88 -10.16 -10.11 -29.32
C GLY A 88 -9.68 -11.32 -30.12
N ARG A 89 -8.61 -11.14 -30.89
CA ARG A 89 -8.08 -12.17 -31.80
C ARG A 89 -7.01 -13.00 -31.10
N SER A 90 -7.29 -14.29 -30.85
CA SER A 90 -6.34 -15.19 -30.19
C SER A 90 -6.34 -16.62 -30.77
N ARG A 91 -5.18 -17.28 -30.71
CA ARG A 91 -5.03 -18.73 -30.97
C ARG A 91 -5.24 -19.56 -29.70
N GLU A 92 -5.14 -18.94 -28.54
CA GLU A 92 -5.29 -19.60 -27.25
C GLU A 92 -6.76 -19.96 -27.02
N CYS A 93 -6.97 -21.09 -26.34
CA CYS A 93 -8.29 -21.61 -26.01
C CYS A 93 -8.52 -21.74 -24.51
N SER A 94 -7.46 -21.81 -23.69
CA SER A 94 -7.57 -21.99 -22.24
C SER A 94 -7.52 -20.64 -21.54
N PHE A 95 -8.60 -20.28 -20.86
CA PHE A 95 -8.71 -19.03 -20.12
C PHE A 95 -9.22 -19.27 -18.71
N ASP A 96 -8.77 -18.42 -17.80
CA ASP A 96 -9.33 -18.30 -16.46
C ASP A 96 -10.29 -17.11 -16.45
N ILE A 97 -11.40 -17.26 -15.73
CA ILE A 97 -12.41 -16.20 -15.56
C ILE A 97 -12.68 -16.05 -14.07
N GLN A 98 -12.61 -14.81 -13.58
CA GLN A 98 -13.00 -14.45 -12.22
C GLN A 98 -14.15 -13.44 -12.29
N VAL A 99 -15.13 -13.60 -11.40
CA VAL A 99 -16.20 -12.62 -11.19
C VAL A 99 -16.14 -12.09 -9.77
N ILE A 100 -16.38 -10.79 -9.59
CA ILE A 100 -16.58 -10.15 -8.29
C ILE A 100 -18.05 -9.76 -8.17
N TYR A 101 -18.67 -10.16 -7.07
CA TYR A 101 -20.07 -9.91 -6.77
C TYR A 101 -20.26 -8.61 -5.97
N ASP A 102 -21.51 -8.18 -5.84
CA ASP A 102 -21.88 -6.98 -5.09
C ASP A 102 -21.60 -7.01 -3.58
N ASP A 103 -21.44 -8.20 -3.03
CA ASP A 103 -21.02 -8.46 -1.67
C ASP A 103 -19.48 -8.62 -1.54
N ALA A 104 -18.76 -8.21 -2.60
CA ALA A 104 -17.33 -8.35 -2.81
C ALA A 104 -16.79 -9.79 -2.78
N SER A 105 -17.67 -10.80 -2.70
CA SER A 105 -17.25 -12.19 -2.87
C SER A 105 -16.76 -12.44 -4.29
N ARG A 106 -15.84 -13.38 -4.45
CA ARG A 106 -15.26 -13.73 -5.75
C ARG A 106 -15.42 -15.20 -6.06
N GLU A 107 -15.71 -15.52 -7.32
CA GLU A 107 -15.80 -16.89 -7.80
C GLU A 107 -14.97 -17.02 -9.08
N GLU A 108 -14.26 -18.14 -9.22
CA GLU A 108 -13.34 -18.39 -10.32
C GLU A 108 -13.72 -19.65 -11.10
N SER A 109 -13.54 -19.58 -12.41
CA SER A 109 -13.58 -20.72 -13.33
C SER A 109 -12.24 -20.79 -14.05
N ARG A 110 -11.38 -21.73 -13.64
CA ARG A 110 -10.04 -21.90 -14.21
C ARG A 110 -9.99 -22.96 -15.32
N GLY A 111 -9.08 -22.77 -16.29
CA GLY A 111 -8.79 -23.72 -17.36
C GLY A 111 -9.94 -23.91 -18.37
N LEU A 112 -10.78 -22.89 -18.56
CA LEU A 112 -11.94 -22.98 -19.44
C LEU A 112 -11.50 -23.01 -20.91
N ASP A 113 -11.86 -24.09 -21.63
CA ASP A 113 -11.68 -24.18 -23.08
C ASP A 113 -12.77 -23.37 -23.82
N ILE A 114 -12.48 -22.11 -24.13
CA ILE A 114 -13.39 -21.19 -24.83
C ILE A 114 -13.54 -21.51 -26.33
N CYS A 115 -12.70 -22.39 -26.88
CA CYS A 115 -12.83 -22.84 -28.26
C CYS A 115 -13.93 -23.89 -28.39
N ARG A 116 -14.19 -24.64 -27.32
CA ARG A 116 -15.28 -25.62 -27.23
C ARG A 116 -16.51 -25.06 -26.53
N THR A 117 -16.32 -24.12 -25.62
CA THR A 117 -17.36 -23.58 -24.75
C THR A 117 -17.64 -22.12 -25.09
N ARG A 118 -18.91 -21.76 -25.31
CA ARG A 118 -19.32 -20.38 -25.61
C ARG A 118 -19.90 -19.63 -24.42
N GLN A 119 -20.13 -20.34 -23.32
CA GLN A 119 -20.80 -19.83 -22.13
C GLN A 119 -20.17 -20.41 -20.86
N VAL A 120 -19.97 -19.56 -19.86
CA VAL A 120 -19.68 -19.97 -18.47
C VAL A 120 -20.80 -19.47 -17.57
N SER A 121 -21.09 -20.18 -16.49
CA SER A 121 -22.13 -19.78 -15.53
C SER A 121 -21.57 -19.80 -14.12
N PHE A 122 -21.81 -18.71 -13.40
CA PHE A 122 -21.40 -18.53 -12.01
C PHE A 122 -22.65 -18.53 -11.14
N ASN A 123 -22.69 -19.35 -10.09
CA ASN A 123 -23.88 -19.54 -9.26
C ASN A 123 -23.67 -19.11 -7.80
N GLY A 124 -22.47 -18.63 -7.47
CA GLY A 124 -22.09 -18.19 -6.13
C GLY A 124 -21.75 -19.33 -5.16
N SER A 125 -21.84 -20.60 -5.58
CA SER A 125 -21.60 -21.73 -4.66
C SER A 125 -20.12 -21.92 -4.31
N ALA A 126 -19.21 -21.49 -5.19
CA ALA A 126 -17.77 -21.43 -4.94
C ALA A 126 -17.29 -20.00 -4.62
N ALA A 127 -18.21 -19.08 -4.32
CA ALA A 127 -17.84 -17.72 -3.98
C ALA A 127 -17.10 -17.66 -2.65
N ILE A 128 -15.92 -17.05 -2.67
CA ILE A 128 -15.11 -16.78 -1.49
C ILE A 128 -15.32 -15.31 -1.14
N VAL A 129 -15.93 -15.06 0.00
CA VAL A 129 -16.01 -13.72 0.59
C VAL A 129 -14.63 -13.36 1.14
N PRO A 130 -13.97 -12.29 0.66
CA PRO A 130 -12.76 -11.80 1.31
C PRO A 130 -13.07 -11.45 2.78
N PRO A 131 -12.23 -11.86 3.74
CA PRO A 131 -12.44 -11.53 5.16
C PRO A 131 -12.64 -10.04 5.41
N ASP A 132 -12.03 -9.22 4.56
CA ASP A 132 -11.94 -7.77 4.69
C ASP A 132 -13.19 -7.05 4.15
N ALA A 133 -14.02 -7.69 3.31
CA ALA A 133 -15.16 -7.06 2.62
C ALA A 133 -16.24 -6.53 3.58
N PHE A 134 -16.42 -7.19 4.72
CA PHE A 134 -17.36 -6.80 5.77
C PHE A 134 -16.67 -6.31 7.04
N ALA A 135 -15.35 -6.21 7.02
CA ALA A 135 -14.59 -5.78 8.16
C ALA A 135 -14.77 -4.27 8.40
N ALA A 136 -14.59 -3.86 9.66
CA ALA A 136 -14.65 -2.46 10.03
C ALA A 136 -13.58 -1.67 9.26
N GLU A 137 -13.93 -0.42 8.94
CA GLU A 137 -12.98 0.53 8.38
C GLU A 137 -12.12 1.09 9.51
N HIS A 138 -10.82 1.10 9.28
CA HIS A 138 -9.79 1.51 10.21
C HIS A 138 -8.88 2.53 9.53
N GLU A 139 -8.31 3.44 10.31
CA GLU A 139 -7.30 4.39 9.87
C GLU A 139 -5.98 4.09 10.58
N VAL A 140 -4.88 4.11 9.82
CA VAL A 140 -3.51 4.04 10.36
C VAL A 140 -2.67 5.15 9.77
N THR A 141 -1.87 5.78 10.61
CA THR A 141 -0.93 6.84 10.24
C THR A 141 0.47 6.25 10.04
N LEU A 142 1.04 6.42 8.86
CA LEU A 142 2.41 5.99 8.54
C LEU A 142 3.35 7.19 8.52
N VAL A 143 4.47 7.08 9.23
CA VAL A 143 5.53 8.09 9.28
C VAL A 143 6.75 7.55 8.57
N ASN A 144 7.14 8.14 7.44
CA ASN A 144 8.30 7.69 6.72
C ASN A 144 9.58 8.29 7.32
N ARG A 145 10.31 7.49 8.09
CA ARG A 145 11.66 7.83 8.60
C ARG A 145 12.75 7.03 7.92
N SER A 146 12.44 6.46 6.77
CA SER A 146 13.44 5.94 5.87
C SER A 146 14.03 7.07 5.04
N GLU A 147 15.21 6.85 4.47
CA GLU A 147 15.87 7.80 3.59
C GLU A 147 15.25 7.83 2.18
N ARG A 148 14.18 7.05 1.93
CA ARG A 148 13.60 6.85 0.61
C ARG A 148 12.10 7.12 0.59
N PRO A 149 11.56 7.66 -0.51
CA PRO A 149 10.11 7.75 -0.67
C PRO A 149 9.46 6.37 -0.67
N ILE A 150 8.33 6.24 0.04
CA ILE A 150 7.45 5.08 0.00
C ILE A 150 6.45 5.30 -1.14
N GLN A 151 6.47 4.40 -2.14
CA GLN A 151 5.59 4.50 -3.30
C GLN A 151 4.31 3.68 -3.17
N GLN A 152 4.36 2.55 -2.46
CA GLN A 152 3.20 1.65 -2.33
C GLN A 152 3.08 1.14 -0.91
N VAL A 153 1.84 0.98 -0.47
CA VAL A 153 1.51 0.44 0.84
C VAL A 153 0.40 -0.57 0.70
N PHE A 154 0.62 -1.78 1.20
CA PHE A 154 -0.36 -2.86 1.21
C PHE A 154 -0.66 -3.26 2.64
N ILE A 155 -1.94 -3.34 2.98
CA ILE A 155 -2.45 -3.88 4.24
C ILE A 155 -3.38 -5.04 3.90
N SER A 156 -3.15 -6.19 4.52
CA SER A 156 -4.00 -7.37 4.40
C SER A 156 -4.14 -8.05 5.75
N SER A 157 -5.24 -8.77 5.97
CA SER A 157 -5.34 -9.69 7.11
C SER A 157 -4.12 -10.61 7.21
N SER A 158 -3.65 -10.91 8.43
CA SER A 158 -2.52 -11.84 8.63
C SER A 158 -2.80 -13.28 8.20
N SER A 159 -4.06 -13.61 7.89
CA SER A 159 -4.45 -14.89 7.30
C SER A 159 -4.57 -14.85 5.77
N ALA A 160 -4.27 -13.71 5.13
CA ALA A 160 -4.41 -13.55 3.69
C ALA A 160 -3.20 -14.12 2.95
N ASP A 161 -3.47 -14.90 1.91
CA ASP A 161 -2.43 -15.46 1.03
C ASP A 161 -1.92 -14.46 -0.02
N GLN A 162 -2.62 -13.34 -0.20
CA GLN A 162 -2.31 -12.32 -1.20
C GLN A 162 -2.35 -10.94 -0.56
N TRP A 163 -1.40 -10.10 -0.99
CA TRP A 163 -1.42 -8.67 -0.75
C TRP A 163 -2.51 -8.06 -1.63
N GLY A 164 -3.43 -7.29 -1.04
CA GLY A 164 -4.52 -6.64 -1.77
C GLY A 164 -4.05 -5.46 -2.61
N GLU A 165 -4.96 -4.50 -2.82
CA GLU A 165 -4.67 -3.28 -3.57
C GLU A 165 -3.72 -2.33 -2.84
N ASP A 166 -3.01 -1.52 -3.62
CA ASP A 166 -2.18 -0.43 -3.12
C ASP A 166 -3.04 0.65 -2.46
N ARG A 167 -2.67 1.05 -1.25
CA ARG A 167 -3.33 2.09 -0.46
C ARG A 167 -2.82 3.49 -0.80
N LEU A 168 -1.71 3.60 -1.53
CA LEU A 168 -1.18 4.85 -2.07
C LEU A 168 -1.53 4.95 -3.56
N THR A 169 -2.74 5.41 -3.86
CA THR A 169 -3.24 5.44 -5.25
C THR A 169 -2.73 6.63 -6.07
N GLN A 170 -2.23 7.71 -5.44
CA GLN A 170 -1.83 8.94 -6.15
C GLN A 170 -0.56 9.62 -5.62
N ASP A 171 -0.24 9.48 -4.33
CA ASP A 171 0.87 10.20 -3.70
C ASP A 171 1.84 9.23 -3.01
N ASP A 172 3.13 9.50 -3.10
CA ASP A 172 4.16 8.86 -2.28
C ASP A 172 4.24 9.48 -0.88
N ILE A 173 4.85 8.75 0.06
CA ILE A 173 5.23 9.31 1.36
C ILE A 173 6.71 9.64 1.29
N ALA A 174 7.06 10.91 1.08
CA ALA A 174 8.43 11.38 1.07
C ALA A 174 9.13 11.15 2.45
N PRO A 175 10.48 11.15 2.51
CA PRO A 175 11.20 11.11 3.78
C PRO A 175 10.73 12.22 4.74
N ASP A 176 10.66 11.89 6.03
CA ASP A 176 10.14 12.71 7.13
C ASP A 176 8.68 13.17 6.98
N HIS A 177 7.95 12.64 6.01
CA HIS A 177 6.52 12.92 5.86
C HIS A 177 5.66 11.84 6.50
N THR A 178 4.42 12.21 6.78
CA THR A 178 3.40 11.34 7.37
C THR A 178 2.20 11.23 6.44
N ARG A 179 1.55 10.06 6.40
CA ARG A 179 0.31 9.83 5.65
C ARG A 179 -0.64 8.95 6.43
N SER A 180 -1.89 9.38 6.55
CA SER A 180 -2.98 8.50 6.98
C SER A 180 -3.52 7.70 5.81
N ILE A 181 -3.77 6.42 6.05
CA ILE A 181 -4.39 5.50 5.10
C ILE A 181 -5.55 4.79 5.79
N THR A 182 -6.63 4.59 5.04
CA THR A 182 -7.76 3.77 5.49
C THR A 182 -7.66 2.36 4.93
N TYR A 183 -8.11 1.40 5.70
CA TYR A 183 -8.24 0.01 5.27
C TYR A 183 -9.45 -0.64 5.92
N ARG A 184 -10.02 -1.66 5.27
CA ARG A 184 -11.01 -2.54 5.86
C ARG A 184 -10.34 -3.87 6.13
N GLY A 185 -10.47 -4.39 7.33
CA GLY A 185 -9.82 -5.65 7.70
C GLY A 185 -9.79 -5.90 9.20
N ALA A 186 -9.11 -6.96 9.59
CA ALA A 186 -8.88 -7.27 11.00
C ALA A 186 -7.85 -6.30 11.63
N CYS A 187 -7.90 -6.15 12.96
CA CYS A 187 -6.87 -5.44 13.70
C CYS A 187 -5.49 -6.09 13.54
N THR A 188 -5.44 -7.43 13.57
CA THR A 188 -4.22 -8.19 13.29
C THR A 188 -4.03 -8.29 11.78
N SER A 189 -3.11 -7.47 11.27
CA SER A 189 -2.85 -7.32 9.85
C SER A 189 -1.36 -7.34 9.54
N ASP A 190 -1.07 -7.70 8.31
CA ASP A 190 0.25 -7.64 7.74
C ASP A 190 0.39 -6.36 6.91
N LEU A 191 1.58 -5.78 6.92
CA LEU A 191 1.91 -4.55 6.21
C LEU A 191 3.09 -4.78 5.27
N ARG A 192 2.95 -4.40 4.01
CA ARG A 192 4.03 -4.40 3.03
C ARG A 192 4.21 -3.00 2.46
N ILE A 193 5.45 -2.54 2.41
CA ILE A 193 5.85 -1.22 1.95
C ILE A 193 6.80 -1.39 0.78
N VAL A 194 6.59 -0.65 -0.31
CA VAL A 194 7.48 -0.65 -1.47
C VAL A 194 8.05 0.76 -1.67
N PHE A 195 9.37 0.84 -1.79
CA PHE A 195 10.10 2.10 -1.98
C PHE A 195 10.30 2.43 -3.47
N ASP A 196 10.80 3.63 -3.73
CA ASP A 196 11.13 4.16 -5.05
C ASP A 196 11.99 3.25 -5.95
N ASN A 197 12.87 2.47 -5.33
CA ASN A 197 13.75 1.53 -6.01
C ASN A 197 13.14 0.13 -6.22
N ARG A 198 11.84 -0.05 -5.93
CA ARG A 198 11.10 -1.33 -5.92
C ARG A 198 11.55 -2.33 -4.86
N SER A 199 12.43 -1.94 -3.94
CA SER A 199 12.69 -2.74 -2.75
C SER A 199 11.44 -2.73 -1.88
N ALA A 200 11.18 -3.85 -1.19
CA ALA A 200 10.03 -3.99 -0.33
C ALA A 200 10.45 -4.43 1.06
N GLU A 201 9.78 -3.89 2.07
CA GLU A 201 9.84 -4.35 3.45
C GLU A 201 8.46 -4.85 3.89
N GLU A 202 8.43 -5.93 4.66
CA GLU A 202 7.20 -6.55 5.16
C GLU A 202 7.21 -6.68 6.68
N ARG A 203 6.04 -6.49 7.29
CA ARG A 203 5.74 -6.75 8.70
C ARG A 203 4.50 -7.62 8.78
N ARG A 204 4.52 -8.57 9.71
CA ARG A 204 3.44 -9.55 9.87
C ARG A 204 2.85 -9.42 11.28
N ALA A 205 1.56 -9.70 11.42
CA ALA A 205 0.82 -9.74 12.67
C ALA A 205 0.91 -8.45 13.51
N LEU A 206 0.85 -7.28 12.86
CA LEU A 206 0.71 -5.99 13.54
C LEU A 206 -0.70 -5.85 14.11
N ASP A 207 -0.83 -5.33 15.33
CA ASP A 207 -2.12 -4.88 15.87
C ASP A 207 -2.33 -3.40 15.55
N LEU A 208 -2.91 -3.14 14.39
CA LEU A 208 -3.10 -1.78 13.87
C LEU A 208 -4.20 -1.00 14.61
N CYS A 209 -5.06 -1.69 15.36
CA CYS A 209 -6.08 -1.05 16.19
C CYS A 209 -5.48 -0.54 17.50
N ALA A 210 -4.53 -1.27 18.08
CA ALA A 210 -3.80 -0.84 19.27
C ALA A 210 -2.73 0.22 18.94
N THR A 211 -2.12 0.13 17.75
CA THR A 211 -1.06 1.04 17.28
C THR A 211 -1.50 1.74 15.99
N PRO A 212 -2.36 2.78 16.07
CA PRO A 212 -2.86 3.49 14.88
C PRO A 212 -1.80 4.43 14.25
N ALA A 213 -0.55 4.37 14.70
CA ALA A 213 0.56 5.15 14.15
C ALA A 213 1.84 4.33 14.06
N LEU A 214 2.37 4.14 12.86
CA LEU A 214 3.56 3.34 12.59
C LEU A 214 4.69 4.22 12.06
N VAL A 215 5.88 4.08 12.66
CA VAL A 215 7.09 4.75 12.21
C VAL A 215 7.95 3.80 11.39
N ILE A 216 8.13 4.11 10.10
CA ILE A 216 8.86 3.29 9.15
C ILE A 216 10.33 3.71 9.15
N ARG A 217 11.24 2.87 9.68
CA ARG A 217 12.69 3.08 9.65
C ARG A 217 13.37 1.99 8.83
N PRO A 218 14.55 2.25 8.23
CA PRO A 218 15.29 1.23 7.49
C PRO A 218 15.59 0.01 8.37
N GLY A 219 15.30 -1.19 7.87
CA GLY A 219 15.64 -2.45 8.54
C GLY A 219 14.68 -2.94 9.63
N TRP A 220 13.85 -2.07 10.23
CA TRP A 220 12.65 -2.42 11.02
C TRP A 220 11.90 -1.17 11.52
N THR A 221 10.58 -1.28 11.73
CA THR A 221 9.73 -0.38 12.54
C THR A 221 10.04 -0.54 14.05
N THR A 222 11.25 -0.21 14.53
CA THR A 222 11.79 -0.66 15.85
C THR A 222 11.02 -0.18 17.09
N GLU A 223 9.87 0.44 16.91
CA GLU A 223 9.03 0.96 17.96
C GLU A 223 7.59 0.61 17.62
N ASP A 224 7.19 -0.64 17.89
CA ASP A 224 5.77 -1.08 17.91
C ASP A 224 4.92 -0.21 18.86
N VAL A 225 5.61 0.50 19.74
CA VAL A 225 5.21 1.73 20.41
C VAL A 225 6.45 2.63 20.29
N PRO A 226 6.37 3.92 19.89
CA PRO A 226 7.43 4.88 20.19
C PRO A 226 7.92 4.59 21.60
N GLN A 227 9.21 4.50 21.89
CA GLN A 227 9.68 4.39 23.27
C GLN A 227 9.20 5.66 23.97
N VAL A 228 7.98 5.61 24.49
CA VAL A 228 7.45 6.54 25.45
C VAL A 228 8.42 6.34 26.61
N PRO A 229 9.22 7.34 26.97
CA PRO A 229 9.89 7.29 28.25
C PRO A 229 8.76 7.09 29.25
N HIS A 230 8.64 5.89 29.82
CA HIS A 230 7.65 5.64 30.85
C HIS A 230 7.89 6.70 31.92
N ALA A 231 6.91 7.59 32.10
CA ALA A 231 6.94 8.58 33.16
C ALA A 231 6.70 7.87 34.49
N THR A 232 7.67 7.07 34.93
CA THR A 232 7.74 6.58 36.30
C THR A 232 8.24 7.73 37.15
N ARG A 233 7.26 8.46 37.72
CA ARG A 233 7.42 9.67 38.56
C ARG A 233 7.66 10.94 37.75
N GLN A 234 6.91 12.00 38.06
CA GLN A 234 7.05 13.33 37.48
C GLN A 234 8.55 13.70 37.41
N PRO A 235 9.13 13.92 36.22
CA PRO A 235 10.55 14.18 36.12
C PRO A 235 10.90 15.44 36.92
N PRO A 236 12.02 15.48 37.66
CA PRO A 236 12.46 16.68 38.39
C PRO A 236 12.48 17.94 37.50
N ASP A 237 12.70 17.78 36.20
CA ASP A 237 12.75 18.84 35.18
C ASP A 237 11.39 19.45 34.80
N ALA A 238 10.28 18.79 35.13
CA ALA A 238 8.93 19.32 34.87
C ALA A 238 8.61 20.51 35.79
N ALA A 239 9.05 20.46 37.05
CA ALA A 239 8.93 21.58 37.98
C ALA A 239 9.84 22.76 37.58
N ALA A 240 10.94 22.49 36.88
CA ALA A 240 11.85 23.51 36.34
C ALA A 240 11.36 24.13 35.03
N GLY A 241 10.22 23.68 34.46
CA GLY A 241 9.67 24.19 33.20
C GLY A 241 10.55 23.91 31.99
N ARG A 242 11.33 22.82 32.02
CA ARG A 242 12.26 22.39 30.96
C ARG A 242 11.70 21.28 30.07
N VAL A 243 10.56 20.73 30.46
CA VAL A 243 9.81 19.73 29.68
C VAL A 243 8.32 20.00 29.81
N VAL A 244 7.56 19.52 28.84
CA VAL A 244 6.10 19.42 28.89
C VAL A 244 5.70 17.97 28.67
N LEU A 245 4.74 17.48 29.45
CA LEU A 245 4.13 16.17 29.23
C LEU A 245 2.88 16.36 28.37
N VAL A 246 2.77 15.64 27.26
CA VAL A 246 1.60 15.67 26.39
C VAL A 246 0.90 14.33 26.45
N ALA A 247 -0.39 14.35 26.76
CA ALA A 247 -1.24 13.15 26.78
C ALA A 247 -2.32 13.26 25.70
N ASN A 248 -2.39 12.26 24.82
CA ASN A 248 -3.36 12.25 23.75
C ASN A 248 -4.64 11.50 24.15
N ARG A 249 -5.75 12.25 24.24
CA ARG A 249 -7.11 11.73 24.44
C ARG A 249 -8.06 12.16 23.32
N SER A 250 -7.52 12.53 22.15
CA SER A 250 -8.29 13.11 21.06
C SER A 250 -9.16 12.11 20.29
N GLY A 251 -8.80 10.82 20.32
CA GLY A 251 -9.43 9.83 19.45
C GLY A 251 -8.65 9.56 18.15
N SER A 252 -7.61 10.34 17.87
CA SER A 252 -6.79 10.23 16.65
C SER A 252 -5.30 10.38 17.00
N ALA A 253 -4.40 9.97 16.12
CA ALA A 253 -2.97 10.20 16.32
C ALA A 253 -2.63 11.69 16.19
N VAL A 254 -1.88 12.24 17.14
CA VAL A 254 -1.36 13.62 17.05
C VAL A 254 -0.02 13.57 16.32
N THR A 255 0.07 14.29 15.21
CA THR A 255 1.25 14.33 14.34
C THR A 255 2.04 15.63 14.48
N GLU A 256 1.40 16.70 14.97
CA GLU A 256 2.05 18.00 15.20
C GLU A 256 1.56 18.58 16.54
N PHE A 257 2.47 19.16 17.33
CA PHE A 257 2.12 19.82 18.58
C PHE A 257 2.96 21.07 18.79
N TYR A 258 2.30 22.22 18.82
CA TYR A 258 2.92 23.53 19.01
C TYR A 258 2.45 24.12 20.33
N LEU A 259 3.33 24.80 21.07
CA LEU A 259 2.98 25.60 22.25
C LEU A 259 3.50 27.02 22.10
N PHE A 260 2.64 27.99 22.43
CA PHE A 260 3.00 29.40 22.38
C PHE A 260 2.35 30.18 23.54
N PRO A 261 3.03 31.19 24.11
CA PRO A 261 2.44 32.01 25.15
C PRO A 261 1.18 32.74 24.64
N GLU A 262 0.11 32.80 25.43
CA GLU A 262 -1.14 33.49 25.03
C GLU A 262 -0.95 35.01 24.90
N ASP A 263 0.01 35.56 25.65
CA ASP A 263 0.39 36.97 25.62
C ASP A 263 1.46 37.28 24.56
N ALA A 264 1.82 36.32 23.72
CA ALA A 264 2.82 36.50 22.69
C ALA A 264 2.35 37.49 21.60
N PRO A 265 3.26 38.29 21.02
CA PRO A 265 2.91 39.20 19.94
C PRO A 265 2.39 38.44 18.71
N PRO A 266 1.56 39.09 17.86
CA PRO A 266 1.09 38.48 16.61
C PRO A 266 2.22 37.88 15.78
N GLY A 267 2.01 36.66 15.29
CA GLY A 267 3.00 35.89 14.52
C GLY A 267 4.08 35.16 15.33
N ALA A 268 4.03 35.21 16.67
CA ALA A 268 4.86 34.33 17.51
C ALA A 268 4.59 32.84 17.26
N MET A 269 3.36 32.53 16.88
CA MET A 269 2.90 31.19 16.55
C MET A 269 3.54 30.63 15.28
N GLU A 270 3.72 31.44 14.23
CA GLU A 270 4.44 31.03 13.00
C GLU A 270 5.93 30.77 13.25
N ARG A 271 6.45 31.24 14.38
CA ARG A 271 7.84 31.01 14.82
C ARG A 271 7.98 29.82 15.77
N SER A 272 6.87 29.26 16.26
CA SER A 272 6.91 28.03 17.04
C SER A 272 7.31 26.87 16.13
N HIS A 273 8.21 26.02 16.61
CA HIS A 273 8.50 24.75 15.95
C HIS A 273 7.54 23.68 16.47
N ASP A 274 7.37 22.62 15.69
CA ASP A 274 6.67 21.42 16.15
C ASP A 274 7.51 20.74 17.24
N LEU A 275 6.93 20.58 18.43
CA LEU A 275 7.59 19.96 19.58
C LEU A 275 7.63 18.44 19.49
N LEU A 276 6.70 17.82 18.74
CA LEU A 276 6.82 16.40 18.40
C LEU A 276 7.92 16.19 17.36
N GLY A 277 8.06 17.19 16.49
CA GLY A 277 8.97 17.30 15.36
C GLY A 277 8.63 16.28 14.29
N ASN A 278 8.81 15.03 14.65
CA ASN A 278 8.93 13.94 13.71
C ASN A 278 8.34 12.66 14.36
N ALA A 279 8.10 12.70 15.69
CA ALA A 279 7.37 11.69 16.43
C ALA A 279 5.86 11.81 16.20
N VAL A 280 5.15 10.71 16.37
CA VAL A 280 3.69 10.70 16.40
C VAL A 280 3.24 10.21 17.77
N LEU A 281 2.28 10.93 18.36
CA LEU A 281 1.70 10.59 19.64
C LEU A 281 0.38 9.83 19.40
N PRO A 282 0.36 8.48 19.52
CA PRO A 282 -0.83 7.69 19.23
C PRO A 282 -1.96 7.99 20.22
N GLN A 283 -3.18 7.59 19.87
CA GLN A 283 -4.33 7.70 20.77
C GLN A 283 -4.03 6.97 22.09
N GLY A 284 -4.31 7.66 23.21
CA GLY A 284 -4.05 7.16 24.55
C GLY A 284 -2.60 7.23 25.01
N GLY A 285 -1.68 7.60 24.10
CA GLY A 285 -0.27 7.77 24.38
C GLY A 285 0.03 8.98 25.26
N ARG A 286 1.22 8.97 25.86
CA ARG A 286 1.80 10.09 26.61
C ARG A 286 3.25 10.26 26.17
N ILE A 287 3.75 11.49 26.08
CA ILE A 287 5.14 11.77 25.70
C ILE A 287 5.68 12.96 26.48
N VAL A 288 6.95 12.90 26.87
CA VAL A 288 7.67 14.02 27.47
C VAL A 288 8.44 14.73 26.36
N LEU A 289 8.14 16.00 26.14
CA LEU A 289 8.79 16.82 25.11
C LEU A 289 9.73 17.84 25.76
N PRO A 290 10.96 18.00 25.23
CA PRO A 290 11.82 19.12 25.60
C PRO A 290 11.09 20.45 25.31
N PHE A 291 10.99 21.31 26.31
CA PHE A 291 10.27 22.58 26.18
C PHE A 291 10.74 23.58 27.22
N SER A 292 11.03 24.83 26.83
CA SER A 292 11.38 25.88 27.78
C SER A 292 10.22 26.83 27.98
N ARG A 293 9.60 26.78 29.16
CA ARG A 293 8.49 27.67 29.53
C ARG A 293 8.94 29.14 29.68
N GLY A 294 10.20 29.37 30.03
CA GLY A 294 10.67 30.69 30.44
C GLY A 294 9.89 31.20 31.66
N SER A 295 9.46 32.46 31.65
CA SER A 295 8.66 33.06 32.73
C SER A 295 7.14 32.97 32.51
N ALA A 296 6.67 32.70 31.29
CA ALA A 296 5.25 32.70 30.95
C ALA A 296 4.50 31.52 31.59
N CYS A 297 3.28 31.71 32.07
CA CYS A 297 2.47 30.61 32.64
C CYS A 297 1.34 30.15 31.72
N ARG A 298 0.83 31.06 30.88
CA ARG A 298 -0.37 30.87 30.06
C ARG A 298 0.03 30.58 28.64
N PHE A 299 -0.42 29.44 28.12
CA PHE A 299 -0.13 28.98 26.78
C PHE A 299 -1.40 28.60 26.05
N ALA A 300 -1.35 28.74 24.74
CA ALA A 300 -2.22 28.05 23.82
C ALA A 300 -1.41 26.98 23.07
N ALA A 301 -2.09 25.93 22.63
CA ALA A 301 -1.51 24.88 21.83
C ALA A 301 -2.26 24.77 20.50
N ARG A 302 -1.50 24.52 19.43
CA ARG A 302 -2.06 24.03 18.18
C ARG A 302 -1.67 22.58 18.02
N VAL A 303 -2.66 21.76 17.69
CA VAL A 303 -2.51 20.32 17.57
C VAL A 303 -2.94 19.90 16.17
N GLY A 304 -2.03 19.29 15.42
CA GLY A 304 -2.32 18.65 14.14
C GLY A 304 -2.56 17.15 14.36
N HIS A 305 -3.64 16.64 13.78
CA HIS A 305 -3.97 15.21 13.80
C HIS A 305 -3.63 14.56 12.46
N GLY A 306 -3.28 13.27 12.49
CA GLY A 306 -3.15 12.47 11.27
C GLY A 306 -4.49 12.40 10.53
N GLY A 307 -4.47 12.56 9.20
CA GLY A 307 -5.68 12.60 8.36
C GLY A 307 -5.88 13.95 7.65
N ASP A 308 -7.13 14.38 7.56
CA ASP A 308 -7.68 15.57 6.89
C ASP A 308 -7.31 16.92 7.52
N ARG A 309 -6.05 17.05 7.96
CA ARG A 309 -5.39 18.29 8.44
C ARG A 309 -6.24 19.13 9.39
N THR A 310 -7.09 18.50 10.19
CA THR A 310 -7.88 19.22 11.19
C THR A 310 -6.93 19.70 12.28
N GLN A 311 -6.75 21.01 12.33
CA GLN A 311 -5.98 21.65 13.40
C GLN A 311 -6.93 22.00 14.54
N GLN A 312 -6.60 21.52 15.73
CA GLN A 312 -7.31 21.84 16.96
C GLN A 312 -6.51 22.88 17.74
N GLU A 313 -7.20 23.92 18.21
CA GLU A 313 -6.59 24.94 19.07
C GLU A 313 -7.07 24.77 20.51
N LEU A 314 -6.11 24.70 21.43
CA LEU A 314 -6.34 24.59 22.87
C LEU A 314 -5.90 25.91 23.50
N THR A 315 -6.74 26.48 24.37
CA THR A 315 -6.45 27.72 25.08
C THR A 315 -6.53 27.52 26.59
N GLY A 316 -5.97 28.45 27.34
CA GLY A 316 -6.02 28.49 28.80
C GLY A 316 -5.14 27.46 29.50
N ILE A 317 -4.12 26.94 28.83
CA ILE A 317 -3.16 25.98 29.40
C ILE A 317 -2.31 26.73 30.43
N ASP A 318 -2.31 26.23 31.67
CA ASP A 318 -1.52 26.78 32.78
C ASP A 318 -0.36 25.84 33.13
N LEU A 319 0.80 26.10 32.52
CA LEU A 319 2.02 25.30 32.72
C LEU A 319 2.71 25.59 34.06
N CYS A 320 2.28 26.61 34.80
CA CYS A 320 2.74 26.85 36.17
C CYS A 320 1.97 26.00 37.18
N ARG A 321 0.72 25.66 36.87
CA ARG A 321 -0.11 24.77 37.68
C ARG A 321 0.12 23.29 37.37
N SER A 322 0.28 22.93 36.09
CA SER A 322 0.50 21.56 35.64
C SER A 322 1.43 21.52 34.44
N ALA A 323 2.49 20.73 34.51
CA ALA A 323 3.38 20.50 33.36
C ALA A 323 2.78 19.52 32.32
N GLU A 324 1.57 18.98 32.56
CA GLU A 324 0.87 18.09 31.64
C GLU A 324 -0.22 18.82 30.86
N VAL A 325 -0.16 18.70 29.53
CA VAL A 325 -1.18 19.11 28.58
C VAL A 325 -1.92 17.86 28.09
N THR A 326 -3.23 17.82 28.32
CA THR A 326 -4.09 16.76 27.76
C THR A 326 -4.77 17.28 26.51
N VAL A 327 -4.57 16.61 25.38
CA VAL A 327 -5.27 16.88 24.12
C VAL A 327 -6.64 16.19 24.19
N PRO A 328 -7.76 16.93 24.27
CA PRO A 328 -9.10 16.34 24.34
C PRO A 328 -9.61 15.94 22.94
N PRO A 329 -10.74 15.22 22.85
CA PRO A 329 -11.44 15.00 21.59
C PRO A 329 -11.65 16.30 20.82
N ALA A 330 -11.49 16.25 19.49
CA ALA A 330 -11.83 17.37 18.62
C ALA A 330 -13.34 17.66 18.74
N GLN A 331 -13.70 18.94 18.86
CA GLN A 331 -15.09 19.42 18.93
C GLN A 331 -15.58 19.87 17.57
#